data_AF-A0AAU8FG51-F1
#
_entry.id   AF-A0AAU8FG51-F1
#
_cell.length_a   1.000
_cell.length_b   1.000
_cell.length_c   1.000
_cell.angle_alpha   90.00
_cell.angle_beta   90.00
_cell.angle_gamma   90.00
#
_symmetry.space_group_name_H-M   'P 1'
#
loop_
_entity.id
_entity.type
_entity.pdbx_description
1 polymer ?
#
loop_
_entity_poly.entity_id
_entity_poly.type
_entity_poly.pdbx_seq_one_letter_code
_entity_poly.pdbx_strand_id
1 'polypeptide(L)'
;MEASSLEDHPQTYWRTDQPRPVELLANPERIEVSAPVPDYPPMVFRYKGTVHKVKRADGPDRIEQEWWLSDGLHRDYYLVEDENGNRYWIFRLGHYGDDHNPDWFLHGFFA
;
A
#
# COMPACT_ATOMS: atom_id res chain seq x y z
N MET A 1 -7.54 -8.34 -39.00
CA MET A 1 -7.70 -8.08 -37.55
C MET A 1 -7.94 -6.59 -37.43
N GLU A 2 -9.21 -6.19 -37.28
CA GLU A 2 -9.63 -4.79 -37.22
C GLU A 2 -9.37 -4.22 -35.82
N ALA A 3 -8.88 -2.98 -35.75
CA ALA A 3 -8.66 -2.26 -34.51
C ALA A 3 -10.00 -1.84 -33.88
N SER A 4 -10.11 -1.98 -32.55
CA SER A 4 -11.28 -1.56 -31.78
C SER A 4 -11.52 -0.05 -31.85
N SER A 5 -12.80 0.34 -31.85
CA SER A 5 -13.30 1.72 -32.00
C SER A 5 -12.80 2.67 -30.90
N LEU A 6 -12.60 3.94 -31.24
CA LEU A 6 -12.22 5.04 -30.33
C LEU A 6 -13.30 5.42 -29.29
N GLU A 7 -14.44 4.72 -29.31
CA GLU A 7 -15.60 4.94 -28.43
C GLU A 7 -15.62 3.99 -27.22
N ASP A 8 -14.52 3.28 -26.97
CA ASP A 8 -14.44 2.33 -25.86
C ASP A 8 -14.42 3.09 -24.52
N HIS A 9 -15.58 3.16 -23.88
CA HIS A 9 -15.72 3.76 -22.56
C HIS A 9 -15.29 2.72 -21.50
N PRO A 10 -14.44 3.09 -20.53
CA PRO A 10 -14.05 2.17 -19.47
C PRO A 10 -15.31 1.69 -18.75
N GLN A 11 -15.56 0.38 -18.78
CA GLN A 11 -16.69 -0.24 -18.08
C GLN A 11 -16.56 -0.15 -16.55
N THR A 12 -15.40 0.27 -16.05
CA THR A 12 -15.11 0.45 -14.64
C THR A 12 -15.20 1.91 -14.23
N TYR A 13 -16.09 2.19 -13.29
CA TYR A 13 -16.15 3.49 -12.61
C TYR A 13 -14.94 3.64 -11.67
N TRP A 14 -14.42 4.87 -11.55
CA TRP A 14 -13.40 5.20 -10.56
C TRP A 14 -13.90 4.84 -9.14
N ARG A 15 -13.09 4.12 -8.37
CA ARG A 15 -13.40 3.80 -6.97
C ARG A 15 -13.40 5.08 -6.13
N THR A 16 -14.58 5.45 -5.64
CA THR A 16 -14.81 6.59 -4.74
C THR A 16 -15.06 6.16 -3.30
N ASP A 17 -15.21 4.85 -3.07
CA ASP A 17 -15.44 4.19 -1.80
C ASP A 17 -14.15 4.00 -0.99
N GLN A 18 -12.99 3.98 -1.66
CA GLN A 18 -11.69 3.92 -0.99
C GLN A 18 -11.19 5.34 -0.67
N PRO A 19 -10.98 5.67 0.63
CA PRO A 19 -10.43 6.95 0.99
C PRO A 19 -9.01 7.07 0.42
N ARG A 20 -8.67 8.27 -0.07
CA ARG A 20 -7.31 8.64 -0.45
C ARG A 20 -6.64 9.39 0.71
N PRO A 21 -5.32 9.28 0.89
CA PRO A 21 -4.62 10.02 1.93
C PRO A 21 -4.82 11.52 1.74
N VAL A 22 -4.95 12.25 2.84
CA VAL A 22 -5.08 13.71 2.82
C VAL A 22 -3.69 14.35 2.71
N GLU A 23 -2.67 13.68 3.26
CA GLU A 23 -1.27 14.08 3.15
C GLU A 23 -0.45 12.92 2.58
N LEU A 24 0.32 13.20 1.53
CA LEU A 24 1.26 12.26 0.93
C LEU A 24 2.68 12.78 1.14
N LEU A 25 3.55 11.91 1.65
CA LEU A 25 4.98 12.19 1.75
C LEU A 25 5.58 12.25 0.35
N ALA A 26 6.41 13.27 0.07
CA ALA A 26 7.08 13.40 -1.22
C ALA A 26 8.00 12.20 -1.53
N ASN A 27 8.57 11.59 -0.49
CA ASN A 27 9.28 10.32 -0.56
C ASN A 27 8.75 9.41 0.55
N PRO A 28 8.38 8.16 0.26
CA PRO A 28 8.02 7.20 1.29
C PRO A 28 9.13 7.01 2.33
N GLU A 29 8.77 7.00 3.61
CA GLU A 29 9.71 6.81 4.71
C GLU A 29 9.70 5.33 5.15
N ARG A 30 10.86 4.69 5.24
CA ARG A 30 10.96 3.29 5.68
C ARG A 30 10.51 3.15 7.14
N ILE A 31 9.72 2.11 7.43
CA ILE A 31 9.23 1.79 8.77
C ILE A 31 9.65 0.38 9.18
N GLU A 32 9.87 0.19 10.47
CA GLU A 32 10.05 -1.15 11.03
C GLU A 32 8.67 -1.71 11.36
N VAL A 33 8.45 -2.98 11.04
CA VAL A 33 7.17 -3.65 11.30
C VAL A 33 7.35 -4.97 12.04
N SER A 34 6.30 -5.38 12.73
CA SER A 34 6.13 -6.74 13.22
C SER A 34 4.81 -7.28 12.68
N ALA A 35 4.90 -8.26 11.78
CA ALA A 35 3.76 -8.96 11.20
C ALA A 35 3.80 -10.44 11.60
N PRO A 36 2.65 -11.08 11.87
CA PRO A 36 2.59 -12.49 12.22
C PRO A 36 2.95 -13.40 11.03
N VAL A 37 2.75 -12.91 9.81
CA VAL A 37 3.07 -13.59 8.54
C VAL A 37 3.60 -12.52 7.57
N PRO A 38 4.61 -12.82 6.72
CA PRO A 38 5.23 -11.85 5.80
C PRO A 38 4.28 -11.11 4.85
N ASP A 39 3.11 -11.71 4.61
CA ASP A 39 2.14 -11.33 3.60
C ASP A 39 0.90 -10.62 4.18
N TYR A 40 0.88 -10.45 5.51
CA TYR A 40 -0.20 -9.80 6.24
C TYR A 40 0.17 -8.36 6.60
N PRO A 41 -0.83 -7.46 6.73
CA PRO A 41 -0.59 -6.15 7.32
C PRO A 41 0.04 -6.30 8.72
N PRO A 42 0.92 -5.36 9.11
CA PRO A 42 1.63 -5.45 10.36
C PRO A 42 0.70 -5.26 11.55
N MET A 43 0.96 -5.97 12.65
CA MET A 43 0.27 -5.73 13.93
C MET A 43 0.83 -4.51 14.65
N VAL A 44 2.11 -4.19 14.41
CA VAL A 44 2.80 -3.05 15.01
C VAL A 44 3.77 -2.48 13.98
N PHE A 45 3.86 -1.16 13.89
CA PHE A 45 4.95 -0.49 13.19
C PHE A 45 5.60 0.60 14.05
N ARG A 46 6.84 0.93 13.74
CA ARG A 46 7.58 2.01 14.39
C ARG A 46 7.85 3.12 13.39
N TYR A 47 7.43 4.34 13.75
CA TYR A 47 7.61 5.53 12.94
C TYR A 47 8.18 6.67 13.78
N LYS A 48 9.31 7.25 13.34
CA LYS A 48 10.00 8.34 14.06
C LYS A 48 10.20 8.07 15.56
N GLY A 49 10.50 6.81 15.91
CA GLY A 49 10.71 6.35 17.29
C GLY A 49 9.43 6.00 18.06
N THR A 50 8.25 6.35 17.54
CA THR A 50 6.95 6.04 18.15
C THR A 50 6.45 4.68 17.69
N VAL A 51 5.91 3.89 18.62
CA VAL A 51 5.31 2.59 18.34
C VAL A 51 3.81 2.75 18.12
N HIS A 52 3.33 2.28 16.98
CA HIS A 52 1.93 2.29 16.59
C HIS A 52 1.40 0.86 16.54
N LYS A 53 0.44 0.55 17.41
CA LYS A 53 -0.26 -0.73 17.40
C LYS A 53 -1.44 -0.64 16.46
N VAL A 54 -1.49 -1.52 15.46
CA VAL A 54 -2.52 -1.55 14.44
C VAL A 54 -3.77 -2.22 15.02
N LYS A 55 -4.87 -1.49 15.00
CA LYS A 55 -6.20 -1.94 15.42
C LYS A 55 -7.01 -2.47 14.23
N ARG A 56 -6.86 -1.85 13.06
CA ARG A 56 -7.54 -2.24 11.81
C ARG A 56 -6.61 -2.06 10.61
N ALA A 57 -6.79 -2.89 9.60
CA ALA A 57 -6.08 -2.78 8.33
C ALA A 57 -7.02 -3.17 7.17
N ASP A 58 -7.05 -2.36 6.13
CA ASP A 58 -7.75 -2.62 4.87
C ASP A 58 -6.74 -2.70 3.71
N GLY A 59 -6.92 -3.66 2.79
CA GLY A 59 -6.00 -3.91 1.67
C GLY A 59 -5.65 -5.40 1.49
N PRO A 60 -4.66 -5.74 0.65
CA PRO A 60 -3.80 -4.82 -0.10
C PRO A 60 -4.47 -4.23 -1.35
N ASP A 61 -4.17 -2.97 -1.65
CA ASP A 61 -4.32 -2.42 -3.00
C ASP A 61 -2.97 -2.52 -3.72
N ARG A 62 -2.88 -3.37 -4.74
CA ARG A 62 -1.63 -3.64 -5.46
C ARG A 62 -1.44 -2.65 -6.59
N ILE A 63 -0.32 -1.94 -6.54
CA ILE A 63 0.13 -1.06 -7.61
C ILE A 63 1.45 -1.60 -8.16
N GLU A 64 1.41 -2.07 -9.40
CA GLU A 64 2.58 -2.56 -10.14
C GLU A 64 3.17 -1.44 -11.00
N GLN A 65 4.41 -1.62 -11.45
CA GLN A 65 4.93 -0.81 -12.56
C GLN A 65 4.21 -1.18 -13.85
N GLU A 66 4.40 -0.38 -14.90
CA GLU A 66 3.94 -0.72 -16.25
C GLU A 66 4.52 -2.09 -16.64
N TRP A 67 3.67 -3.12 -16.60
CA TRP A 67 4.06 -4.53 -16.75
C TRP A 67 4.71 -4.84 -18.11
N TRP A 68 4.57 -3.95 -19.09
CA TRP A 68 5.21 -4.04 -20.40
C TRP A 68 6.61 -3.37 -20.47
N LEU A 69 7.03 -2.62 -19.44
CA LEU A 69 8.32 -1.93 -19.39
C LEU A 69 9.36 -2.69 -18.55
N SER A 70 8.94 -3.32 -17.45
CA SER A 70 9.83 -4.06 -16.56
C SER A 70 9.05 -5.00 -15.65
N ASP A 71 9.65 -6.15 -15.33
CA ASP A 71 9.30 -6.91 -14.12
C ASP A 71 9.81 -6.12 -12.91
N GLY A 72 9.01 -5.16 -12.44
CA GLY A 72 9.30 -4.33 -11.27
C GLY A 72 8.71 -4.90 -9.99
N LEU A 73 9.28 -4.50 -8.85
CA LEU A 73 8.69 -4.79 -7.54
C LEU A 73 7.31 -4.13 -7.45
N HIS A 74 6.29 -4.91 -7.07
CA HIS A 74 4.97 -4.36 -6.78
C HIS A 74 4.93 -3.72 -5.39
N ARG A 75 4.00 -2.77 -5.23
CA ARG A 75 3.68 -2.16 -3.94
C ARG A 75 2.29 -2.60 -3.52
N ASP A 76 2.21 -3.24 -2.37
CA ASP A 76 0.95 -3.63 -1.74
C ASP A 76 0.61 -2.60 -0.66
N TYR A 77 -0.34 -1.71 -0.95
CA TYR A 77 -0.75 -0.65 -0.05
C TYR A 77 -1.83 -1.11 0.93
N TYR A 78 -1.69 -0.68 2.18
CA TYR A 78 -2.64 -0.90 3.26
C TYR A 78 -3.02 0.43 3.90
N LEU A 79 -4.32 0.60 4.15
CA LEU A 79 -4.84 1.60 5.08
C LEU A 79 -4.81 0.97 6.47
N VAL A 80 -4.00 1.50 7.38
CA VAL A 80 -3.94 1.03 8.77
C VAL A 80 -4.45 2.08 9.74
N GLU A 81 -5.21 1.65 10.74
CA GLU A 81 -5.68 2.47 11.86
C GLU A 81 -4.97 2.00 13.13
N ASP A 82 -4.35 2.93 13.87
CA ASP A 82 -3.75 2.62 15.17
C ASP A 82 -4.77 2.67 16.33
N GLU A 83 -4.36 2.21 17.53
CA GLU A 83 -5.23 2.23 18.71
C GLU A 83 -5.73 3.62 19.12
N ASN A 84 -5.07 4.69 18.70
CA ASN A 84 -5.47 6.07 18.96
C ASN A 84 -6.43 6.61 17.88
N GLY A 85 -6.74 5.81 16.86
CA GLY A 85 -7.61 6.20 15.74
C GLY A 85 -6.89 6.94 14.61
N ASN A 86 -5.57 7.08 14.67
CA ASN A 86 -4.82 7.69 13.57
C ASN A 86 -4.72 6.70 12.41
N ARG A 87 -4.78 7.22 11.19
CA ARG A 87 -4.82 6.40 9.97
C ARG A 87 -3.65 6.71 9.05
N TYR A 88 -3.03 5.65 8.53
CA TYR A 88 -1.79 5.71 7.76
C TYR A 88 -1.91 4.92 6.48
N TRP A 89 -1.23 5.39 5.43
CA TRP A 89 -1.05 4.66 4.19
C TRP A 89 0.35 4.08 4.16
N ILE A 90 0.45 2.77 4.38
CA ILE A 90 1.72 2.05 4.38
C ILE A 90 1.75 1.07 3.21
N PHE A 91 2.93 0.70 2.74
CA PHE A 91 3.04 -0.36 1.74
C PHE A 91 4.20 -1.30 2.00
N ARG A 92 4.01 -2.54 1.55
CA ARG A 92 5.03 -3.56 1.40
C ARG A 92 5.63 -3.46 0.00
N LEU A 93 6.96 -3.46 -0.09
CA LEU A 93 7.70 -3.49 -1.36
C LEU A 93 8.24 -4.89 -1.62
N GLY A 94 7.96 -5.45 -2.80
CA GLY A 94 8.64 -6.63 -3.32
C GLY A 94 7.79 -7.88 -3.50
N HIS A 95 8.39 -8.92 -4.10
CA HIS A 95 7.70 -10.15 -4.43
C HIS A 95 7.42 -11.02 -3.19
N TYR A 96 6.40 -11.87 -3.28
CA TYR A 96 6.09 -12.85 -2.25
C TYR A 96 7.13 -13.98 -2.32
N GLY A 97 7.67 -14.39 -1.17
CA GLY A 97 8.54 -15.58 -1.08
C GLY A 97 10.05 -15.37 -1.25
N ASP A 98 10.55 -14.12 -1.29
CA ASP A 98 11.98 -13.88 -1.11
C ASP A 98 12.39 -14.19 0.34
N ASP A 99 13.56 -14.79 0.55
CA ASP A 99 14.15 -15.11 1.87
C ASP A 99 14.48 -13.87 2.73
N HIS A 100 14.14 -12.68 2.24
CA HIS A 100 14.36 -11.40 2.90
C HIS A 100 13.06 -10.91 3.56
N ASN A 101 13.20 -10.33 4.76
CA ASN A 101 12.08 -9.62 5.38
C ASN A 101 11.57 -8.54 4.42
N PRO A 102 10.24 -8.46 4.18
CA PRO A 102 9.68 -7.45 3.30
C PRO A 102 10.02 -6.04 3.80
N ASP A 103 10.39 -5.15 2.89
CA ASP A 103 10.56 -3.74 3.23
C ASP A 103 9.20 -3.04 3.30
N TRP A 104 9.01 -2.28 4.37
CA TRP A 104 7.79 -1.53 4.61
C TRP A 104 8.06 -0.03 4.63
N PHE A 105 7.12 0.73 4.10
CA PHE A 105 7.21 2.17 4.00
C PHE A 105 5.89 2.83 4.41
N LEU A 106 5.99 3.99 5.06
CA LEU A 106 4.91 4.93 5.23
C LEU A 106 4.91 5.90 4.05
N HIS A 107 3.76 6.09 3.41
CA HIS A 107 3.63 7.00 2.27
C HIS A 107 2.69 8.17 2.56
N GLY A 108 1.76 8.05 3.51
CA GLY A 108 0.86 9.15 3.80
C GLY A 108 0.00 8.96 5.04
N PHE A 109 -0.79 10.00 5.33
CA PHE A 109 -1.69 10.10 6.47
C PHE A 109 -3.10 10.43 6.03
N PHE A 110 -4.07 10.00 6.82
CA PHE A 110 -5.49 10.35 6.66
C PHE A 110 -5.94 11.24 7.81
N ALA A 111 -6.89 12.14 7.55
CA ALA A 111 -7.51 13.01 8.55
C ALA A 111 -8.48 12.26 9.47
#